data_AF-A0A161WWP8-F1
#
_entry.id   AF-A0A161WWP8-F1
#
_cell.length_a   1.000
_cell.length_b   1.000
_cell.length_c   1.000
_cell.angle_alpha   90.00
_cell.angle_beta   90.00
_cell.angle_gamma   90.00
#
_symmetry.space_group_name_H-M   'P 1'
#
loop_
_entity.id
_entity.type
_entity.pdbx_description
1 polymer ?
#
loop_
_entity_poly.entity_id
_entity_poly.type
_entity_poly.pdbx_seq_one_letter_code
_entity_poly.pdbx_strand_id
1 'polypeptide(L)'
;MEEEAERKIGWFLKLLFAGTATLVGYQFLPYLGDNIMQQSVSLLQVKDPLFKRMGASRLARFATDDERRMKIVEMGGAQELVNMLGVAKDDSTRKEALKALLALSHSDEAVGALHNAGAISVIRATPNVVEDSEVEKHKFDLLKRFQDLKYDSSS
;
A
#
# COMPACT_ATOMS: atom_id res chain seq x y z
N MET A 1 34.32 46.52 -10.34
CA MET A 1 33.07 46.76 -11.10
C MET A 1 32.56 45.45 -11.69
N GLU A 2 33.37 44.70 -12.45
CA GLU A 2 32.96 43.41 -13.06
C GLU A 2 32.73 42.30 -12.02
N GLU A 3 33.63 42.07 -11.06
CA GLU A 3 33.46 41.03 -10.03
C GLU A 3 32.18 41.19 -9.18
N GLU A 4 31.79 42.44 -8.87
CA GLU A 4 30.55 42.69 -8.14
C GLU A 4 29.30 42.42 -8.98
N ALA A 5 29.36 42.68 -10.29
CA ALA A 5 28.28 42.39 -11.22
C ALA A 5 28.09 40.88 -11.37
N GLU A 6 29.19 40.14 -11.55
CA GLU A 6 29.17 38.67 -11.61
C GLU A 6 28.62 38.05 -10.32
N ARG A 7 29.01 38.58 -9.16
CA ARG A 7 28.48 38.12 -7.86
C ARG A 7 26.98 38.34 -7.74
N LYS A 8 26.46 39.50 -8.19
CA LYS A 8 25.03 39.81 -8.19
C LYS A 8 24.26 38.91 -9.15
N ILE A 9 24.79 38.68 -10.35
CA ILE A 9 24.20 37.77 -11.35
C ILE A 9 24.15 36.34 -10.80
N GLY A 10 25.24 35.86 -10.19
CA GLY A 10 25.27 34.55 -9.55
C GLY A 10 24.23 34.39 -8.44
N TRP A 11 24.04 35.43 -7.62
CA TRP A 11 22.99 35.44 -6.58
C TRP A 11 21.58 35.46 -7.16
N PHE A 12 21.36 36.22 -8.24
CA PHE A 12 20.09 36.25 -8.95
C PHE A 12 19.74 34.87 -9.55
N LEU A 13 20.70 34.22 -10.21
CA LEU A 13 20.52 32.87 -10.76
C LEU A 13 20.21 31.84 -9.67
N LYS A 14 20.87 31.92 -8.51
CA LYS A 14 20.55 31.04 -7.36
C LYS A 14 19.12 31.22 -6.87
N LEU A 15 18.63 32.45 -6.79
CA LEU A 15 17.25 32.73 -6.38
C LEU A 15 16.24 32.20 -7.40
N LEU A 16 16.50 32.37 -8.71
CA LEU A 16 15.68 31.78 -9.76
C LEU A 16 15.65 30.24 -9.67
N PHE A 17 16.81 29.62 -9.47
CA PHE A 17 16.91 28.17 -9.32
C PHE A 17 16.19 27.67 -8.07
N ALA A 18 16.38 28.33 -6.92
CA ALA A 18 15.70 27.97 -5.68
C ALA A 18 14.18 28.09 -5.83
N GLY A 19 13.69 29.20 -6.38
CA GLY A 19 12.26 29.41 -6.61
C GLY A 19 11.65 28.37 -7.54
N THR A 20 12.31 28.08 -8.67
CA THR A 20 11.84 27.06 -9.62
C THR A 20 11.91 25.65 -9.02
N ALA A 21 12.98 25.28 -8.32
CA ALA A 21 13.10 24.00 -7.65
C ALA A 21 12.03 23.80 -6.56
N THR A 22 11.70 24.84 -5.79
CA THR A 22 10.59 24.79 -4.82
C THR A 22 9.24 24.56 -5.51
N LEU A 23 8.97 25.28 -6.61
CA LEU A 23 7.73 25.14 -7.37
C LEU A 23 7.57 23.74 -7.97
N VAL A 24 8.64 23.24 -8.61
CA VAL A 24 8.70 21.87 -9.15
C VAL A 24 8.55 20.85 -8.02
N GLY A 25 9.26 21.03 -6.90
CA GLY A 25 9.13 20.16 -5.74
C GLY A 25 7.68 20.06 -5.25
N TYR A 26 7.02 21.20 -5.04
CA TYR A 26 5.62 21.23 -4.60
C TYR A 26 4.67 20.54 -5.59
N GLN A 27 4.90 20.72 -6.90
CA GLN A 27 4.07 20.11 -7.94
C GLN A 27 4.29 18.60 -8.08
N PHE A 28 5.54 18.11 -8.04
CA PHE A 28 5.85 16.72 -8.38
C PHE A 28 5.98 15.78 -7.17
N LEU A 29 6.28 16.30 -5.97
CA LEU A 29 6.43 15.47 -4.76
C LEU A 29 5.20 14.59 -4.46
N PRO A 30 3.95 15.05 -4.63
CA PRO A 30 2.78 14.19 -4.41
C PRO A 30 2.73 12.98 -5.36
N TYR A 31 3.08 13.17 -6.64
CA TYR A 31 3.00 12.13 -7.67
C TYR A 31 4.13 11.08 -7.57
N LEU A 32 5.25 11.43 -6.95
CA LEU A 32 6.35 10.48 -6.73
C LEU A 32 5.92 9.34 -5.78
N GLY A 33 5.07 9.64 -4.79
CA GLY A 33 4.52 8.62 -3.88
C GLY A 33 3.60 7.64 -4.61
N ASP A 34 2.71 8.16 -5.45
CA ASP A 34 1.72 7.37 -6.19
C ASP A 34 2.38 6.38 -7.16
N ASN A 35 3.43 6.79 -7.86
CA ASN A 35 4.14 5.88 -8.77
C ASN A 35 4.77 4.70 -8.01
N ILE A 36 5.36 4.94 -6.83
CA ILE A 36 5.96 3.86 -6.02
C ILE A 36 4.87 2.95 -5.45
N MET A 37 3.70 3.50 -5.12
CA MET A 37 2.53 2.73 -4.70
C MET A 37 2.03 1.82 -5.83
N GLN A 38 1.86 2.36 -7.04
CA GLN A 38 1.46 1.60 -8.23
C GLN A 38 2.45 0.48 -8.56
N GLN A 39 3.76 0.77 -8.46
CA GLN A 39 4.80 -0.24 -8.61
C GLN A 39 4.68 -1.34 -7.55
N SER A 40 4.34 -0.98 -6.32
CA SER A 40 4.14 -1.95 -5.23
C SER A 40 2.94 -2.87 -5.49
N VAL A 41 1.86 -2.36 -6.10
CA VAL A 41 0.74 -3.19 -6.59
C VAL A 41 1.22 -4.12 -7.71
N SER A 42 1.99 -3.61 -8.67
CA SER A 42 2.51 -4.40 -9.79
C SER A 42 3.41 -5.56 -9.33
N LEU A 43 4.15 -5.38 -8.23
CA LEU A 43 4.98 -6.44 -7.63
C LEU A 43 4.16 -7.62 -7.09
N LEU A 44 2.86 -7.48 -6.81
CA LEU A 44 2.01 -8.57 -6.32
C LEU A 44 1.77 -9.65 -7.39
N GLN A 45 1.84 -9.26 -8.67
CA GLN A 45 1.55 -10.11 -9.83
C GLN A 45 2.78 -10.88 -10.35
N VAL A 46 3.99 -10.50 -9.95
CA VAL A 46 5.22 -11.14 -10.45
C VAL A 46 5.36 -12.57 -9.93
N LYS A 47 6.12 -13.43 -10.62
CA LYS A 47 6.22 -14.85 -10.27
C LYS A 47 6.96 -15.11 -8.95
N ASP A 48 7.99 -14.32 -8.66
CA ASP A 48 8.86 -14.54 -7.51
C ASP A 48 8.19 -14.11 -6.19
N PRO A 49 8.02 -15.02 -5.20
CA PRO A 49 7.44 -14.70 -3.90
C PRO A 49 8.18 -13.60 -3.13
N LEU A 50 9.49 -13.39 -3.35
CA LEU A 50 10.24 -12.31 -2.70
C LEU A 50 9.73 -10.93 -3.12
N PHE A 51 9.49 -10.73 -4.40
CA PHE A 51 8.99 -9.47 -4.92
C PHE A 51 7.53 -9.23 -4.52
N LYS A 52 6.69 -10.27 -4.52
CA LYS A 52 5.31 -10.17 -4.00
C LYS A 52 5.29 -9.69 -2.56
N ARG A 53 6.11 -10.30 -1.69
CA ARG A 53 6.27 -9.90 -0.29
C ARG A 53 6.73 -8.45 -0.16
N MET A 54 7.70 -8.04 -0.97
CA MET A 54 8.16 -6.65 -0.98
C MET A 54 7.05 -5.66 -1.35
N GLY A 55 6.25 -5.98 -2.38
CA GLY A 55 5.09 -5.19 -2.77
C GLY A 55 4.08 -5.06 -1.64
N ALA A 56 3.64 -6.18 -1.07
CA ALA A 56 2.67 -6.21 0.02
C ALA A 56 3.18 -5.43 1.25
N SER A 57 4.44 -5.64 1.63
CA SER A 57 5.06 -4.94 2.76
C SER A 57 5.10 -3.42 2.57
N ARG A 58 5.38 -2.95 1.34
CA ARG A 58 5.34 -1.51 1.02
C ARG A 58 3.92 -0.96 1.08
N LEU A 59 2.94 -1.67 0.53
CA LEU A 59 1.54 -1.25 0.58
C LEU A 59 1.04 -1.13 2.01
N ALA A 60 1.40 -2.08 2.88
CA ALA A 60 1.08 -2.00 4.31
C ALA A 60 1.65 -0.72 4.96
N ARG A 61 2.85 -0.28 4.54
CA ARG A 61 3.49 0.95 5.03
C ARG A 61 2.89 2.22 4.43
N PHE A 62 2.34 2.16 3.23
CA PHE A 62 1.66 3.30 2.61
C PHE A 62 0.24 3.52 3.14
N ALA A 63 -0.41 2.48 3.66
CA ALA A 63 -1.75 2.51 4.23
C ALA A 63 -1.81 3.22 5.61
N THR A 64 -1.34 4.46 5.71
CA THR A 64 -1.24 5.24 6.96
C THR A 64 -2.53 5.95 7.35
N ASP A 65 -3.35 6.29 6.37
CA ASP A 65 -4.59 7.05 6.50
C ASP A 65 -5.57 6.60 5.41
N ASP A 66 -6.82 7.05 5.50
CA ASP A 66 -7.90 6.55 4.65
C ASP A 66 -7.76 7.02 3.20
N GLU A 67 -7.20 8.22 2.95
CA GLU A 67 -6.91 8.69 1.60
C GLU A 67 -5.91 7.77 0.91
N ARG A 68 -4.80 7.45 1.58
CA ARG A 68 -3.79 6.53 1.01
C ARG A 68 -4.31 5.10 0.88
N ARG A 69 -5.17 4.64 1.78
CA ARG A 69 -5.83 3.31 1.65
C ARG A 69 -6.71 3.25 0.43
N MET A 70 -7.53 4.27 0.22
CA MET A 70 -8.38 4.36 -0.96
C MET A 70 -7.55 4.48 -2.23
N LYS A 71 -6.43 5.19 -2.20
CA LYS A 71 -5.49 5.20 -3.32
C LYS A 71 -4.99 3.80 -3.70
N ILE A 72 -4.60 2.98 -2.71
CA ILE A 72 -4.22 1.57 -2.94
C ILE A 72 -5.37 0.78 -3.55
N VAL A 73 -6.60 0.99 -3.07
CA VAL A 73 -7.82 0.35 -3.58
C VAL A 73 -8.08 0.74 -5.04
N GLU A 74 -8.02 2.03 -5.37
CA GLU A 74 -8.20 2.58 -6.72
C GLU A 74 -7.17 2.04 -7.72
N MET A 75 -5.94 1.80 -7.25
CA MET A 75 -4.87 1.16 -8.02
C MET A 75 -5.08 -0.36 -8.23
N GLY A 76 -6.15 -0.94 -7.69
CA GLY A 76 -6.43 -2.39 -7.75
C GLY A 76 -5.74 -3.21 -6.67
N GLY A 77 -5.05 -2.58 -5.72
CA GLY A 77 -4.26 -3.24 -4.69
C GLY A 77 -5.08 -4.18 -3.80
N ALA A 78 -6.35 -3.85 -3.52
CA ALA A 78 -7.26 -4.72 -2.77
C ALA A 78 -7.43 -6.10 -3.43
N GLN A 79 -7.79 -6.11 -4.72
CA GLN A 79 -7.97 -7.35 -5.48
C GLN A 79 -6.66 -8.13 -5.60
N GLU A 80 -5.56 -7.45 -5.88
CA GLU A 80 -4.26 -8.09 -6.06
C GLU A 80 -3.71 -8.70 -4.75
N LEU A 81 -3.94 -8.07 -3.61
CA LEU A 81 -3.58 -8.63 -2.30
C LEU A 81 -4.41 -9.88 -1.96
N VAL A 82 -5.70 -9.87 -2.26
CA VAL A 82 -6.56 -11.05 -2.08
C VAL A 82 -6.13 -12.19 -3.01
N ASN A 83 -5.84 -11.89 -4.28
CA ASN A 83 -5.32 -12.87 -5.24
C ASN A 83 -3.99 -13.45 -4.78
N MET A 84 -3.05 -12.59 -4.33
CA MET A 84 -1.76 -13.00 -3.78
C MET A 84 -1.92 -13.96 -2.61
N LEU A 85 -2.81 -13.65 -1.66
CA LEU A 85 -3.10 -14.52 -0.51
C LEU A 85 -3.65 -15.87 -0.95
N GLY A 86 -4.60 -15.89 -1.89
CA GLY A 86 -5.25 -17.11 -2.37
C GLY A 86 -4.32 -18.08 -3.09
N VAL A 87 -3.26 -17.58 -3.74
CA VAL A 87 -2.28 -18.42 -4.46
C VAL A 87 -0.98 -18.65 -3.68
N ALA A 88 -0.84 -18.09 -2.47
CA ALA A 88 0.38 -18.17 -1.68
C ALA A 88 0.66 -19.60 -1.21
N LYS A 89 1.87 -20.11 -1.51
CA LYS A 89 2.31 -21.47 -1.12
C LYS A 89 3.03 -21.47 0.23
N ASP A 90 3.79 -20.44 0.53
CA ASP A 90 4.60 -20.29 1.74
C ASP A 90 3.98 -19.33 2.77
N ASP A 91 4.34 -19.53 4.04
CA ASP A 91 3.82 -18.74 5.17
C ASP A 91 4.26 -17.29 5.15
N SER A 92 5.48 -17.00 4.70
CA SER A 92 5.99 -15.63 4.64
C SER A 92 5.17 -14.78 3.66
N THR A 93 4.78 -15.34 2.52
CA THR A 93 3.92 -14.67 1.54
C THR A 93 2.52 -14.45 2.09
N ARG A 94 1.93 -15.44 2.78
CA ARG A 94 0.63 -15.30 3.45
C ARG A 94 0.66 -14.20 4.50
N LYS A 95 1.71 -14.16 5.33
CA LYS A 95 1.91 -13.17 6.39
C LYS A 95 1.93 -11.74 5.85
N GLU A 96 2.76 -11.47 4.85
CA GLU A 96 2.85 -10.11 4.28
C GLU A 96 1.55 -9.69 3.59
N ALA A 97 0.86 -10.62 2.91
CA ALA A 97 -0.45 -10.34 2.33
C ALA A 97 -1.49 -10.00 3.41
N LEU A 98 -1.61 -10.81 4.46
CA LEU A 98 -2.53 -10.56 5.58
C LEU A 98 -2.21 -9.26 6.31
N LYS A 99 -0.94 -8.93 6.49
CA LYS A 99 -0.50 -7.65 7.07
C LYS A 99 -0.96 -6.45 6.24
N ALA A 100 -0.81 -6.52 4.91
CA ALA A 100 -1.27 -5.47 4.02
C ALA A 100 -2.79 -5.34 3.99
N LEU A 101 -3.51 -6.48 3.96
CA LEU A 101 -4.98 -6.51 4.05
C LEU A 101 -5.48 -5.90 5.36
N LEU A 102 -4.85 -6.26 6.50
CA LEU A 102 -5.18 -5.69 7.81
C LEU A 102 -4.95 -4.17 7.82
N ALA A 103 -3.83 -3.70 7.26
CA ALA A 103 -3.55 -2.27 7.15
C ALA A 103 -4.59 -1.53 6.32
N LEU A 104 -5.15 -2.13 5.27
CA LEU A 104 -6.26 -1.56 4.49
C LEU A 104 -7.58 -1.55 5.29
N SER A 105 -7.82 -2.58 6.11
CA SER A 105 -9.09 -2.78 6.82
C SER A 105 -9.43 -1.72 7.88
N HIS A 106 -8.49 -0.83 8.18
CA HIS A 106 -8.70 0.28 9.09
C HIS A 106 -9.58 1.41 8.48
N SER A 107 -9.92 1.38 7.18
CA SER A 107 -10.96 2.24 6.56
C SER A 107 -12.19 1.40 6.24
N ASP A 108 -13.39 1.89 6.55
CA ASP A 108 -14.65 1.19 6.29
C ASP A 108 -14.89 0.99 4.77
N GLU A 109 -14.57 2.01 3.97
CA GLU A 109 -14.67 1.98 2.50
C GLU A 109 -13.70 0.95 1.90
N ALA A 110 -12.46 0.91 2.40
CA ALA A 110 -11.48 -0.07 1.98
C ALA A 110 -11.91 -1.50 2.36
N VAL A 111 -12.54 -1.70 3.52
CA VAL A 111 -13.13 -3.01 3.88
C VAL A 111 -14.22 -3.40 2.89
N GLY A 112 -15.07 -2.46 2.44
CA GLY A 112 -16.04 -2.71 1.38
C GLY A 112 -15.39 -3.20 0.09
N ALA A 113 -14.27 -2.61 -0.33
CA ALA A 113 -13.51 -3.07 -1.48
C ALA A 113 -12.89 -4.46 -1.28
N LEU A 114 -12.35 -4.75 -0.09
CA LEU A 114 -11.83 -6.08 0.25
C LEU A 114 -12.93 -7.14 0.25
N HIS A 115 -14.12 -6.81 0.75
CA HIS A 115 -15.29 -7.68 0.73
C HIS A 115 -15.68 -8.01 -0.72
N ASN A 116 -15.79 -6.99 -1.57
CA ASN A 116 -16.12 -7.15 -2.99
C ASN A 116 -15.06 -7.97 -3.74
N ALA A 117 -13.79 -7.91 -3.32
CA ALA A 117 -12.71 -8.74 -3.84
C ALA A 117 -12.75 -10.21 -3.38
N GLY A 118 -13.70 -10.58 -2.51
CA GLY A 118 -13.85 -11.95 -1.99
C GLY A 118 -12.91 -12.28 -0.82
N ALA A 119 -12.41 -11.26 -0.11
CA ALA A 119 -11.40 -11.46 0.94
C ALA A 119 -11.84 -12.44 2.04
N ILE A 120 -13.12 -12.43 2.45
CA ILE A 120 -13.62 -13.28 3.55
C ILE A 120 -13.35 -14.77 3.27
N SER A 121 -13.73 -15.25 2.08
CA SER A 121 -13.56 -16.65 1.69
C SER A 121 -12.08 -17.04 1.62
N VAL A 122 -11.24 -16.16 1.06
CA VAL A 122 -9.79 -16.40 0.95
C VAL A 122 -9.11 -16.43 2.32
N ILE A 123 -9.46 -15.50 3.22
CA ILE A 123 -8.92 -15.44 4.58
C ILE A 123 -9.31 -16.69 5.37
N ARG A 124 -10.58 -17.14 5.26
CA ARG A 124 -11.03 -18.38 5.92
C ARG A 124 -10.30 -19.62 5.40
N ALA A 125 -10.07 -19.70 4.09
CA ALA A 125 -9.36 -20.82 3.46
C ALA A 125 -7.85 -20.81 3.73
N THR A 126 -7.28 -19.68 4.15
CA THR A 126 -5.84 -19.57 4.45
C THR A 126 -5.48 -20.48 5.63
N PRO A 127 -4.49 -21.39 5.51
CA PRO A 127 -4.10 -22.26 6.61
C PRO A 127 -3.60 -21.49 7.84
N ASN A 128 -3.84 -22.04 9.04
CA ASN A 128 -3.19 -21.56 10.25
C ASN A 128 -1.75 -22.07 10.29
N VAL A 129 -0.82 -21.20 10.68
CA VAL A 129 0.60 -21.53 10.79
C VAL A 129 0.93 -21.75 12.26
N VAL A 130 1.27 -22.98 12.62
CA VAL A 130 1.43 -23.41 14.03
C VAL A 130 2.52 -22.61 14.77
N GLU A 131 3.51 -22.08 14.05
CA GLU A 131 4.66 -21.37 14.61
C GLU A 131 4.57 -19.84 14.51
N ASP A 132 3.55 -19.29 13.83
CA ASP A 132 3.43 -17.84 13.60
C ASP A 132 2.11 -17.29 14.17
N SER A 133 2.14 -16.93 15.44
CA SER A 133 1.02 -16.34 16.18
C SER A 133 0.52 -15.03 15.57
N GLU A 134 1.33 -14.35 14.76
CA GLU A 134 0.90 -13.12 14.09
C GLU A 134 -0.10 -13.46 12.97
N VAL A 135 0.11 -14.51 12.18
CA VAL A 135 -0.79 -14.87 11.07
C VAL A 135 -2.21 -15.13 11.58
N GLU A 136 -2.35 -15.91 12.65
CA GLU A 136 -3.65 -16.19 13.25
C GLU A 136 -4.31 -14.91 13.79
N LYS A 137 -3.53 -14.05 14.44
CA LYS A 137 -4.02 -12.75 14.93
C LYS A 137 -4.53 -11.87 13.80
N HIS A 138 -3.77 -11.72 12.72
CA HIS A 138 -4.18 -10.89 11.57
C HIS A 138 -5.46 -11.42 10.93
N LYS A 139 -5.60 -12.75 10.80
CA LYS A 139 -6.83 -13.36 10.30
C LYS A 139 -8.02 -13.07 11.21
N PHE A 140 -7.85 -13.26 12.52
CA PHE A 140 -8.89 -12.98 13.50
C PHE A 140 -9.34 -11.52 13.45
N ASP A 141 -8.39 -10.58 13.49
CA ASP A 141 -8.66 -9.15 13.46
C ASP A 141 -9.38 -8.74 12.17
N LEU A 142 -8.97 -9.28 11.02
CA LEU A 142 -9.62 -9.05 9.72
C LEU A 142 -11.06 -9.58 9.70
N LEU A 143 -11.28 -10.83 10.11
CA LEU A 143 -12.61 -11.42 10.10
C LEU A 143 -13.56 -10.70 11.07
N LYS A 144 -13.06 -10.32 12.25
CA LYS A 144 -13.80 -9.49 13.19
C LYS A 144 -14.16 -8.16 12.56
N ARG A 145 -13.25 -7.52 11.83
CA ARG A 145 -13.52 -6.25 11.15
C ARG A 145 -14.64 -6.36 10.12
N PHE A 146 -14.68 -7.45 9.34
CA PHE A 146 -15.81 -7.71 8.43
C PHE A 146 -17.13 -7.94 9.17
N GLN A 147 -17.09 -8.61 10.33
CA GLN A 147 -18.27 -8.83 11.17
C GLN A 147 -18.80 -7.53 11.78
N ASP A 148 -17.92 -6.67 12.28
CA ASP A 148 -18.27 -5.38 12.87
C ASP A 148 -19.01 -4.48 11.86
N LEU A 149 -18.66 -4.59 10.57
CA LEU A 149 -19.33 -3.90 9.45
C LEU A 149 -20.47 -4.70 8.81
N LYS A 150 -20.86 -5.84 9.40
CA LYS A 150 -21.98 -6.70 8.96
C LYS A 150 -21.82 -7.29 7.54
N TYR A 151 -20.59 -7.47 7.07
CA TYR A 151 -20.33 -8.16 5.81
C TYR A 151 -20.50 -9.68 5.93
N ASP A 152 -20.28 -10.26 7.11
CA ASP A 152 -20.36 -11.71 7.34
C ASP A 152 -21.80 -12.25 7.43
N SER A 153 -22.81 -11.37 7.51
CA SER A 153 -24.23 -11.78 7.55
C SER A 153 -24.87 -12.00 6.17
N SER A 154 -24.09 -11.89 5.09
CA SER A 154 -24.58 -11.88 3.71
C SER A 154 -24.07 -13.07 2.87
N SER A 155 -23.91 -14.26 3.46
CA SER A 155 -23.53 -15.49 2.75
C SER A 155 -24.46 -16.64 3.10
#